data_AF-A0A529LWD5-F1
#
_entry.id   AF-A0A529LWD5-F1
#
_cell.length_a   1.000
_cell.length_b   1.000
_cell.length_c   1.000
_cell.angle_alpha   90.00
_cell.angle_beta   90.00
_cell.angle_gamma   90.00
#
_symmetry.space_group_name_H-M   'P 1'
#
loop_
_entity.id
_entity.type
_entity.pdbx_description
1 polymer ?
#
loop_
_entity_poly.entity_id
_entity_poly.type
_entity_poly.pdbx_seq_one_letter_code
_entity_poly.pdbx_strand_id
1 'polypeptide(L)' 'IHKGDKAPQAAGVIHTDFERGFIRAQTISYNDFVTLGGEVAAKEAGKARDEGKEYVVQDGDIMLFKFNT' A
#
# COMPACT_ATOMS: atom_id res chain seq x y z
N ILE A 1 -12.64 -0.79 1.87
CA ILE A 1 -12.21 -2.15 1.49
C ILE A 1 -12.78 -3.15 2.48
N HIS A 2 -12.89 -4.42 2.10
CA HIS A 2 -13.30 -5.51 2.98
C HIS A 2 -12.08 -6.30 3.47
N LYS A 3 -12.24 -6.98 4.60
CA LYS A 3 -11.19 -7.87 5.11
C LYS A 3 -10.88 -8.95 4.07
N GLY A 4 -9.61 -9.04 3.67
CA GLY A 4 -9.16 -9.99 2.65
C GLY A 4 -8.97 -9.39 1.25
N ASP A 5 -9.33 -8.12 1.04
CA ASP A 5 -9.08 -7.44 -0.23
C ASP A 5 -7.57 -7.38 -0.52
N LYS A 6 -7.20 -7.73 -1.76
CA LYS A 6 -5.84 -7.59 -2.26
C LYS A 6 -5.52 -6.15 -2.63
N ALA A 7 -4.24 -5.81 -2.70
CA ALA A 7 -3.76 -4.47 -3.03
C ALA A 7 -4.38 -3.85 -4.31
N PRO A 8 -4.57 -4.59 -5.43
CA PRO A 8 -5.25 -4.02 -6.61
C PRO A 8 -6.71 -3.65 -6.36
N GLN A 9 -7.45 -4.49 -5.61
CA GLN A 9 -8.86 -4.25 -5.28
C GLN A 9 -8.98 -3.04 -4.36
N ALA A 10 -8.07 -2.91 -3.39
CA ALA A 10 -7.99 -1.73 -2.53
C ALA A 10 -7.69 -0.46 -3.32
N ALA A 11 -6.79 -0.53 -4.30
CA ALA A 11 -6.51 0.59 -5.21
C ALA A 11 -7.74 0.98 -6.06
N GLY A 12 -8.52 -0.02 -6.50
CA GLY A 12 -9.76 0.15 -7.26
C GLY A 12 -10.83 0.98 -6.57
N VAL A 13 -10.87 0.95 -5.22
CA VAL A 13 -11.79 1.79 -4.43
C VAL A 13 -11.48 3.28 -4.57
N ILE A 14 -10.21 3.64 -4.82
CA ILE A 14 -9.81 5.03 -5.11
C ILE A 14 -10.17 5.39 -6.55
N HIS A 15 -9.81 4.53 -7.50
CA HIS A 15 -10.14 4.70 -8.91
C HIS A 15 -10.05 3.36 -9.66
N THR A 16 -11.00 3.06 -10.56
CA THR A 16 -11.03 1.78 -11.29
C THR A 16 -9.80 1.55 -12.17
N ASP A 17 -9.18 2.62 -12.66
CA ASP A 17 -7.94 2.50 -13.46
C ASP A 17 -6.72 2.09 -12.61
N PHE A 18 -6.73 2.32 -11.29
CA PHE A 18 -5.63 1.86 -10.44
C PHE A 18 -5.65 0.35 -10.28
N GLU A 19 -6.83 -0.26 -10.23
CA GLU A 19 -6.97 -1.72 -10.20
C GLU A 19 -6.51 -2.34 -11.53
N ARG A 20 -6.95 -1.76 -12.66
CA ARG A 20 -6.57 -2.23 -14.00
C ARG A 20 -5.07 -2.04 -14.28
N GLY A 21 -4.56 -0.86 -13.95
CA GLY A 21 -3.19 -0.43 -14.18
C GLY A 21 -2.22 -0.78 -13.06
N PHE A 22 -2.64 -1.59 -12.07
CA PHE A 22 -1.85 -1.85 -10.87
C PHE A 22 -0.47 -2.44 -11.21
N ILE A 23 0.58 -1.77 -10.72
CA ILE A 23 1.97 -2.25 -10.79
C ILE A 23 2.37 -2.83 -9.44
N ARG A 24 2.29 -2.02 -8.38
CA ARG A 24 2.65 -2.37 -6.99
C ARG A 24 2.05 -1.38 -6.00
N ALA A 25 2.05 -1.75 -4.73
CA ALA A 25 1.76 -0.84 -3.63
C ALA A 25 2.99 -0.71 -2.73
N GLN A 26 3.48 0.52 -2.55
CA GLN A 26 4.44 0.79 -1.49
C GLN A 26 3.69 0.89 -0.17
N THR A 27 4.03 0.02 0.79
CA THR A 27 3.24 -0.21 2.00
C THR A 27 4.10 -0.04 3.25
N ILE A 28 3.59 0.72 4.22
CA ILE A 28 4.17 0.92 5.55
C ILE A 28 3.08 0.58 6.57
N SER A 29 3.41 -0.19 7.61
CA SER A 29 2.43 -0.47 8.67
C SER A 29 2.17 0.80 9.50
N TYR A 30 0.95 0.96 10.04
CA TYR A 30 0.62 2.07 10.96
C TYR A 30 1.66 2.24 12.06
N ASN A 31 2.03 1.13 12.72
CA ASN A 31 2.95 1.15 13.84
C ASN A 31 4.34 1.64 13.43
N ASP A 32 4.87 1.19 12.30
CA ASP A 32 6.16 1.68 11.80
C ASP A 32 6.07 3.16 11.40
N PHE A 33 4.98 3.58 10.74
CA PHE A 33 4.79 4.96 10.32
C PHE A 33 4.76 5.93 11.51
N VAL A 34 3.99 5.62 12.55
CA VAL A 34 3.88 6.46 13.74
C VAL A 34 5.17 6.44 14.55
N THR A 35 5.75 5.27 14.77
CA THR A 35 6.97 5.12 15.61
C THR A 35 8.17 5.83 14.99
N LEU A 36 8.27 5.84 13.66
CA LEU A 36 9.40 6.44 12.95
C LEU A 36 9.17 7.91 12.59
N GLY A 37 7.98 8.46 12.83
CA GLY A 37 7.68 9.87 12.56
C GLY A 37 7.36 10.17 11.09
N GLY A 38 6.80 9.19 10.38
CA GLY A 38 6.24 9.36 9.04
C GLY A 38 7.00 8.64 7.92
N GLU A 39 6.61 8.95 6.69
CA GLU A 39 6.98 8.20 5.48
C GLU A 39 8.50 8.20 5.21
N VAL A 40 9.16 9.36 5.33
CA VAL A 40 10.58 9.50 4.99
C VAL A 40 11.45 8.63 5.91
N ALA A 41 11.29 8.78 7.23
CA ALA A 41 12.02 8.01 8.21
C ALA A 41 11.70 6.51 8.13
N ALA A 42 10.44 6.14 7.84
CA ALA A 42 10.07 4.74 7.62
C ALA A 42 10.74 4.14 6.38
N LYS A 43 10.91 4.91 5.30
CA LYS A 43 11.66 4.47 4.11
C LYS A 43 13.15 4.29 4.40
N GLU A 44 13.77 5.26 5.07
CA GLU A 44 15.19 5.21 5.44
C GLU A 44 15.50 4.04 6.39
N ALA A 45 14.56 3.71 7.27
CA ALA A 45 14.63 2.55 8.16
C ALA A 45 14.30 1.21 7.47
N GLY A 46 14.03 1.20 6.16
CA GLY A 46 13.71 -0.02 5.40
C GLY A 46 12.34 -0.63 5.71
N LYS A 47 11.40 0.16 6.26
CA LYS A 47 10.04 -0.29 6.60
C LYS A 47 9.02 -0.12 5.49
N ALA A 48 9.36 0.62 4.43
CA ALA A 48 8.55 0.70 3.23
C ALA A 48 8.77 -0.54 2.35
N ARG A 49 7.73 -1.36 2.22
CA ARG A 49 7.77 -2.60 1.44
C ARG A 49 7.11 -2.39 0.09
N ASP A 50 7.61 -3.09 -0.92
CA ASP A 50 6.97 -3.14 -2.23
C ASP A 50 6.12 -4.39 -2.35
N GLU A 51 4.80 -4.20 -2.27
CA GLU A 51 3.82 -5.26 -2.25
C GLU A 51 3.22 -5.47 -3.65
N GLY A 52 3.13 -6.74 -4.05
CA GLY A 52 2.60 -7.16 -5.35
C GLY A 52 1.09 -7.35 -5.38
N LYS A 53 0.58 -7.88 -6.49
CA LYS A 53 -0.86 -8.09 -6.73
C LYS A 53 -1.52 -9.05 -5.73
N GLU A 54 -0.75 -9.96 -5.15
CA GLU A 54 -1.23 -10.99 -4.22
C GLU A 54 -1.25 -10.51 -2.76
N TYR A 55 -0.72 -9.33 -2.47
CA TYR A 55 -0.70 -8.81 -1.10
C TYR A 55 -2.12 -8.53 -0.61
N VAL A 56 -2.47 -9.13 0.52
CA VAL A 56 -3.71 -8.84 1.23
C VAL A 56 -3.47 -7.65 2.14
N VAL A 57 -4.25 -6.58 1.93
CA VAL A 57 -4.12 -5.33 2.70
C VAL A 57 -4.43 -5.61 4.16
N GLN A 58 -3.56 -5.14 5.05
CA GLN A 58 -3.76 -5.22 6.48
C GLN A 58 -4.41 -3.95 7.01
N ASP A 59 -5.15 -4.09 8.10
CA ASP A 59 -5.75 -2.95 8.78
C ASP A 59 -4.66 -1.96 9.23
N GLY A 60 -4.88 -0.68 8.95
CA GLY A 60 -3.93 0.38 9.25
C GLY A 60 -2.73 0.51 8.30
N ASP A 61 -2.66 -0.22 7.18
CA ASP A 61 -1.58 0.00 6.21
C ASP A 61 -1.64 1.41 5.59
N ILE A 62 -0.49 2.09 5.54
CA ILE A 62 -0.27 3.32 4.77
C ILE A 62 0.26 2.88 3.40
N MET A 63 -0.52 3.13 2.36
CA MET A 63 -0.24 2.61 1.01
C MET A 63 -0.12 3.74 -0.01
N LEU A 64 0.91 3.66 -0.85
CA LEU A 64 1.07 4.45 -2.07
C LEU A 64 1.03 3.52 -3.28
N PHE A 65 -0.04 3.62 -4.07
CA PHE A 65 -0.22 2.81 -5.26
C PHE A 65 0.58 3.34 -6.45
N LYS A 66 1.31 2.46 -7.11
CA LYS A 66 1.93 2.70 -8.42
C LYS A 66 1.08 2.01 -9.47
N PHE A 67 0.65 2.79 -10.45
CA PHE A 67 -0.17 2.32 -11.56
C PHE A 67 0.35 2.95 -12.86
N ASN A 68 -0.01 2.36 -13.98
CA ASN A 68 0.12 3.01 -15.28
C ASN A 68 -1.18 2.83 -16.07
N THR A 69 -1.54 3.86 -16.84
CA THR A 69 -2.71 3.87 -17.73
C THR A 69 -2.31 3.39 -19.12
#